data_AF-A0A8S1AW57-F1
#
_entry.id   AF-A0A8S1AW57-F1
#
_cell.length_a   1.000
_cell.length_b   1.000
_cell.length_c   1.000
_cell.angle_alpha   90.00
_cell.angle_beta   90.00
_cell.angle_gamma   90.00
#
_symmetry.space_group_name_H-M   'P 1'
#
loop_
_entity.id
_entity.type
_entity.pdbx_description
1 polymer ?
#
loop_
_entity_poly.entity_id
_entity_poly.type
_entity_poly.pdbx_seq_one_letter_code
_entity_poly.pdbx_strand_id
1 'polypeptide(L)' 'MWYGFITTGEPIPKKWSLPMTWPPTSVNRTPHMSFGEFVKLGDILLEKRARFWDNIYEKYYRQPEPPPLHDNATLKMAF' A
#
# COMPACT_ATOMS: atom_id res chain seq x y z
N MET A 1 0.11 4.70 19.94
CA MET A 1 -0.59 4.25 18.73
C MET A 1 0.19 3.17 17.99
N TRP A 2 1.35 3.47 17.40
CA TRP A 2 2.22 2.45 16.77
C TRP A 2 2.61 1.31 17.71
N TYR A 3 2.97 1.62 18.96
CA TYR A 3 3.21 0.61 19.99
C TYR A 3 2.02 -0.35 20.18
N GLY A 4 0.78 0.17 20.22
CA GLY A 4 -0.43 -0.65 20.32
C GLY A 4 -0.60 -1.55 19.10
N PHE A 5 -0.42 -0.99 17.90
CA PHE A 5 -0.49 -1.77 16.66
C PHE A 5 0.56 -2.89 16.61
N ILE A 6 1.82 -2.59 16.95
CA ILE A 6 2.91 -3.57 16.94
C ILE A 6 2.68 -4.70 17.95
N THR A 7 2.12 -4.39 19.12
CA THR A 7 1.97 -5.37 20.21
C THR A 7 0.65 -6.13 20.19
N THR A 8 -0.41 -5.53 19.62
CA THR A 8 -1.78 -6.07 19.72
C THR A 8 -2.54 -6.09 18.40
N GLY A 9 -2.00 -5.50 17.33
CA GLY A 9 -2.72 -5.26 16.08
C GLY A 9 -3.73 -4.10 16.14
N GLU A 10 -4.02 -3.56 17.32
CA GLU A 10 -4.94 -2.45 17.51
C GLU A 10 -4.18 -1.13 17.79
N PRO A 11 -4.26 -0.10 16.91
CA PRO A 11 -3.54 1.16 17.12
C PRO A 11 -3.99 1.90 18.38
N ILE A 12 -5.26 1.74 18.78
CA ILE A 12 -5.85 2.30 19.99
C ILE A 12 -6.38 1.13 20.83
N PRO A 13 -5.63 0.68 21.84
CA PRO A 13 -6.06 -0.41 22.71
C PRO A 13 -7.38 -0.10 23.42
N LYS A 14 -8.29 -1.07 23.50
CA LYS A 14 -9.61 -0.95 24.17
C LYS A 14 -9.56 -0.42 25.61
N LYS A 15 -8.45 -0.62 26.31
CA LYS A 15 -8.22 -0.15 27.70
C LYS A 15 -7.98 1.36 27.81
N TRP A 16 -7.79 2.07 26.70
CA TRP A 16 -7.69 3.52 26.70
C TRP A 16 -9.06 4.10 26.45
N SER A 17 -9.59 4.82 27.45
CA SER A 17 -10.87 5.53 27.43
C SER A 17 -10.83 6.77 26.53
N LEU A 18 -10.26 6.64 25.34
CA LEU A 18 -10.23 7.72 24.35
C LEU A 18 -11.59 7.72 23.62
N PRO A 19 -12.13 8.91 23.29
CA PRO A 19 -13.41 9.03 22.59
C PRO A 19 -13.36 8.54 21.13
N MET A 20 -12.27 7.90 20.71
CA MET A 20 -11.94 7.66 19.32
C MET A 20 -11.42 6.24 19.13
N THR A 21 -12.08 5.52 18.23
CA THR A 21 -11.66 4.20 17.76
C THR A 21 -10.98 4.35 16.41
N TRP A 22 -9.93 3.56 16.17
CA TRP A 22 -9.31 3.43 14.84
C TRP A 22 -9.71 2.07 14.28
N PRO A 23 -10.85 1.97 13.56
CA PRO A 23 -11.29 0.72 12.98
C PRO A 23 -10.37 0.30 11.81
N PRO A 24 -10.32 -1.01 11.48
CA PRO A 24 -9.63 -1.49 10.29
C PRO A 24 -10.18 -0.85 9.00
N THR A 25 -9.30 -0.59 8.05
CA THR A 25 -9.67 -0.14 6.71
C THR A 25 -10.23 -1.31 5.89
N SER A 26 -11.28 -1.06 5.12
CA SER A 26 -11.90 -2.04 4.22
C SER A 26 -11.23 -2.08 2.84
N VAL A 27 -11.64 -3.05 2.00
CA VAL A 27 -11.23 -3.13 0.58
C VAL A 27 -11.56 -1.85 -0.21
N ASN A 28 -12.52 -1.07 0.26
CA ASN A 28 -12.91 0.22 -0.31
C ASN A 28 -11.99 1.36 0.13
N ARG A 29 -10.86 1.09 0.82
CA ARG A 29 -9.88 2.10 1.25
C ARG A 29 -10.45 3.16 2.21
N THR A 30 -11.47 2.75 2.96
CA THR A 30 -12.13 3.56 4.00
C THR A 30 -12.37 2.72 5.26
N PRO A 31 -12.31 3.31 6.46
CA PRO A 31 -11.89 4.69 6.73
C PRO A 31 -10.36 4.83 6.77
N HIS A 32 -9.88 6.08 6.72
CA HIS A 32 -8.48 6.43 7.00
C HIS A 32 -8.39 7.30 8.26
N MET A 33 -7.22 7.29 8.90
CA MET A 33 -6.93 8.19 10.01
C MET A 33 -6.16 9.41 9.51
N SER A 34 -6.71 10.60 9.74
CA SER A 34 -6.07 11.87 9.41
C SER A 34 -5.38 12.44 10.64
N PHE A 35 -4.07 12.67 10.54
CA PHE A 35 -3.24 13.25 11.59
C PHE A 35 -2.93 14.71 11.25
N GLY A 36 -3.79 15.62 11.71
CA GLY A 36 -3.53 17.06 11.69
C GLY A 36 -3.33 17.60 13.11
N GLU A 37 -3.68 18.87 13.31
CA GLU A 37 -3.81 19.46 14.66
C GLU A 37 -4.73 18.64 15.57
N PHE A 38 -5.78 18.07 14.98
CA PHE A 38 -6.66 17.12 15.62
C PHE A 38 -6.69 15.81 14.82
N VAL A 39 -6.62 14.69 15.52
CA VAL A 39 -6.78 13.37 14.90
C VAL A 39 -8.26 13.17 14.57
N LYS A 40 -8.56 12.79 13.33
CA LYS A 40 -9.93 12.58 12.86
C LYS A 40 -10.03 11.31 12.01
N LEU A 41 -11.13 10.59 12.15
CA LEU A 41 -11.48 9.50 11.25
C LEU A 41 -12.07 10.10 9.96
N GLY A 42 -11.38 9.91 8.85
CA GLY A 42 -11.82 10.34 7.52
C GLY A 42 -12.37 9.17 6.70
N ASP A 43 -13.11 9.49 5.65
CA ASP A 43 -13.66 8.52 4.70
C ASP A 43 -12.61 8.10 3.64
N ILE A 44 -12.98 7.77 2.41
CA ILE A 44 -12.03 7.37 1.38
C ILE A 44 -11.05 8.50 1.00
N LEU A 45 -9.75 8.21 1.08
CA LEU A 45 -8.71 9.20 0.78
C LEU A 45 -8.38 9.19 -0.72
N LEU A 46 -8.54 10.34 -1.39
CA LEU A 46 -8.13 10.57 -2.78
C LEU A 46 -8.66 9.53 -3.79
N GLU A 47 -9.90 9.07 -3.61
CA GLU A 47 -10.49 7.95 -4.38
C GLU A 47 -10.24 8.03 -5.90
N LYS A 48 -10.53 9.17 -6.52
CA LYS A 48 -10.37 9.35 -7.98
C LYS A 48 -8.94 9.07 -8.43
N ARG A 49 -7.95 9.53 -7.67
CA ARG A 49 -6.52 9.32 -7.98
C ARG A 49 -6.12 7.87 -7.73
N ALA A 50 -6.62 7.28 -6.64
CA ALA A 50 -6.34 5.90 -6.29
C ALA A 50 -6.87 4.94 -7.39
N ARG A 51 -8.12 5.14 -7.84
CA ARG A 51 -8.74 4.38 -8.94
C ARG A 51 -8.05 4.62 -10.28
N PHE A 52 -7.60 5.85 -10.56
CA PHE A 52 -6.82 6.14 -11.77
C PHE A 52 -5.58 5.25 -11.86
N TRP A 53 -4.84 5.11 -10.75
CA TRP A 53 -3.65 4.26 -10.70
C TRP A 53 -3.98 2.77 -10.72
N ASP A 54 -5.04 2.33 -10.04
CA ASP A 54 -5.51 0.94 -10.12
C ASP A 54 -5.75 0.53 -11.57
N ASN A 55 -6.47 1.38 -12.32
CA ASN A 55 -6.79 1.12 -13.72
C ASN A 55 -5.55 1.02 -14.62
N ILE A 56 -4.52 1.84 -14.36
CA ILE A 56 -3.24 1.77 -15.09
C ILE A 56 -2.52 0.48 -14.73
N TYR A 57 -2.43 0.16 -13.44
CA TYR A 57 -1.69 -1.01 -12.97
C TYR A 57 -2.33 -2.30 -13.48
N GLU A 58 -3.64 -2.46 -13.32
CA GLU A 58 -4.40 -3.63 -13.78
C GLU A 58 -4.28 -3.84 -15.30
N LYS A 59 -4.25 -2.76 -16.08
CA LYS A 59 -4.20 -2.85 -17.55
C LYS A 59 -2.80 -3.05 -18.12
N TYR A 60 -1.77 -2.49 -17.48
CA TYR A 60 -0.45 -2.37 -18.11
C TYR A 60 0.68 -3.03 -17.33
N TYR A 61 0.49 -3.39 -16.06
CA TYR A 61 1.53 -4.07 -15.30
C TYR A 61 1.81 -5.46 -15.88
N ARG A 62 3.09 -5.79 -16.03
CA ARG A 62 3.58 -7.11 -16.45
C ARG A 62 4.60 -7.58 -15.45
N GLN A 63 4.72 -8.90 -15.29
CA GLN A 63 5.79 -9.47 -14.50
C GLN A 63 7.14 -9.02 -15.09
N PRO A 64 8.11 -8.62 -14.26
CA PRO A 64 9.44 -8.30 -14.74
C PRO A 64 10.04 -9.49 -15.49
N GLU A 65 10.42 -9.29 -16.73
CA GLU A 65 11.16 -10.29 -17.51
C GLU A 65 12.66 -9.96 -17.45
N PRO A 66 13.51 -10.95 -17.16
CA PRO A 66 14.95 -10.74 -17.23
C PRO A 66 15.35 -10.39 -18.67
N PRO A 67 16.44 -9.63 -18.86
CA PRO A 67 16.94 -9.37 -20.20
C PRO A 67 17.27 -10.69 -20.92
N PRO A 68 17.13 -10.75 -22.26
CA PRO A 68 17.54 -11.92 -23.02
C PRO A 68 19.01 -12.25 -22.74
N LEU A 69 19.33 -13.53 -22.62
CA LEU A 69 20.73 -13.96 -22.51
C LEU A 69 21.46 -13.57 -23.79
N HIS A 70 22.58 -12.87 -23.66
CA HIS A 70 23.49 -12.66 -24.77
C HIS A 70 24.15 -14.00 -25.11
N ASP A 71 23.88 -14.54 -26.31
CA ASP A 71 24.59 -15.71 -26.84
C ASP A 71 26.07 -15.36 -27.06
N ASN A 72 26.90 -15.74 -26.10
CA ASN A 72 28.35 -15.79 -26.19
C ASN A 72 28.87 -16.85 -27.18
N ALA A 73 27.97 -17.57 -27.88
CA ALA A 73 28.31 -18.52 -28.94
C ALA A 73 28.79 -17.84 -30.25
N THR A 74 28.38 -16.60 -30.52
CA THR A 74 28.73 -15.90 -31.76
C THR A 74 30.16 -15.32 -31.76
N LEU A 75 30.80 -15.21 -30.59
CA LEU A 75 32.16 -14.66 -30.46
C LEU A 75 33.28 -15.71 -30.61
N LYS A 76 32.97 -17.01 -30.65
CA LYS A 76 33.98 -18.09 -30.81
C LYS A 76 34.22 -18.54 -32.25
N MET A 77 33.53 -17.97 -33.22
CA MET A 77 33.74 -18.28 -34.66
C MET A 77 34.55 -17.21 -35.41
N ALA A 78 35.08 -16.20 -34.71
CA ALA A 78 35.75 -15.05 -35.32
C ALA A 78 37.25 -14.89 -34.96
N PHE A 79 37.87 -15.88 -34.30
CA PHE A 79 39.32 -15.92 -34.05
C PHE A 79 39.89 -17.31 -34.28
#